data_AF-A0A8S1QMA3-F1
#
_entry.id   AF-A0A8S1QMA3-F1
#
_cell.length_a   1.000
_cell.length_b   1.000
_cell.length_c   1.000
_cell.angle_alpha   90.00
_cell.angle_beta   90.00
_cell.angle_gamma   90.00
#
_symmetry.space_group_name_H-M   'P 1'
#
loop_
_entity.id
_entity.type
_entity.pdbx_description
1 polymer ?
#
loop_
_entity_poly.entity_id
_entity_poly.type
_entity_poly.pdbx_seq_one_letter_code
_entity_poly.pdbx_strand_id
1 'polypeptide(L)'
;MSNNVKNIANNSNFVVSNNNHQQNVNYHYQQQQQQQKQFNQQEEQALILFYIYEDFQNFLNLLYQFIIVKEQFKTDPQNILVSICENKLITQMNLSNSIHYDLSKNQKNSDLISFLKKNKNDIKKNIRSVCPTKCDKEIDKYIQYYENICLSENVQIYNMELIPTQLKVNFNEEVLQKIFPQIQAKYNNSTKEDKPKITNLPRLYQIKSNSYQYQQDTFLKTENLKFQQVKKREFIN
;
A
#
# COMPACT_ATOMS: atom_id res chain seq x y z
N MET A 1 -90.62 20.06 37.30
CA MET A 1 -90.67 21.28 36.47
C MET A 1 -89.26 21.89 36.41
N SER A 2 -88.84 22.19 35.18
CA SER A 2 -87.91 23.27 34.77
C SER A 2 -86.42 23.25 35.14
N ASN A 3 -85.64 22.96 34.08
CA ASN A 3 -84.55 23.75 33.48
C ASN A 3 -83.26 24.12 34.27
N ASN A 4 -82.18 23.41 33.93
CA ASN A 4 -81.06 23.80 33.06
C ASN A 4 -80.14 25.03 33.35
N VAL A 5 -78.83 24.72 33.30
CA VAL A 5 -77.62 25.50 32.89
C VAL A 5 -76.85 26.36 33.93
N LYS A 6 -75.59 25.97 34.24
CA LYS A 6 -74.32 26.67 33.85
C LYS A 6 -73.03 25.97 34.36
N ASN A 7 -72.39 25.25 33.43
CA ASN A 7 -71.00 25.35 32.94
C ASN A 7 -69.79 25.79 33.83
N ILE A 8 -68.72 24.97 33.68
CA ILE A 8 -67.28 25.27 33.44
C ILE A 8 -66.33 25.49 34.63
N ALA A 9 -65.37 24.54 34.79
CA ALA A 9 -63.90 24.70 34.73
C ALA A 9 -63.18 23.71 35.69
N ASN A 10 -62.62 22.61 35.18
CA ASN A 10 -61.19 22.43 34.89
C ASN A 10 -60.25 22.42 36.11
N ASN A 11 -59.63 21.27 36.41
CA ASN A 11 -58.21 21.09 36.03
C ASN A 11 -57.78 19.61 36.01
N SER A 12 -57.73 19.08 34.78
CA SER A 12 -56.59 18.40 34.16
C SER A 12 -55.91 17.24 34.90
N ASN A 13 -56.30 16.05 34.42
CA ASN A 13 -55.53 14.81 34.47
C ASN A 13 -54.07 15.00 34.06
N PHE A 14 -53.18 14.47 34.89
CA PHE A 14 -51.82 14.07 34.53
C PHE A 14 -51.87 13.10 33.33
N VAL A 15 -51.58 13.60 32.12
CA VAL A 15 -51.16 12.77 30.99
C VAL A 15 -49.71 13.12 30.72
N VAL A 16 -48.83 12.33 31.32
CA VAL A 16 -47.38 12.42 31.15
C VAL A 16 -47.04 12.14 29.69
N SER A 17 -46.40 13.12 29.06
CA SER A 17 -45.86 13.08 27.72
C SER A 17 -44.78 11.98 27.57
N ASN A 18 -45.14 10.85 26.94
CA ASN A 18 -44.23 9.73 26.72
C ASN A 18 -43.66 9.64 25.29
N ASN A 19 -44.06 10.53 24.37
CA ASN A 19 -43.68 10.44 22.95
C ASN A 19 -42.38 11.20 22.58
N ASN A 20 -41.94 12.17 23.38
CA ASN A 20 -40.75 12.97 23.05
C ASN A 20 -39.41 12.33 23.46
N HIS A 21 -39.42 11.38 24.39
CA HIS A 21 -38.19 10.68 24.82
C HIS A 21 -37.76 9.59 23.83
N GLN A 22 -38.69 8.89 23.17
CA GLN A 22 -38.35 7.84 22.20
C GLN A 22 -37.75 8.38 20.90
N GLN A 23 -38.17 9.56 20.45
CA GLN A 23 -37.59 10.20 19.25
C GLN A 23 -36.14 10.64 19.50
N ASN A 24 -35.85 11.22 20.67
CA ASN A 24 -34.52 11.76 20.99
C ASN A 24 -33.44 10.67 21.11
N VAL A 25 -33.78 9.49 21.64
CA VAL A 25 -32.87 8.33 21.72
C VAL A 25 -32.56 7.77 20.33
N ASN A 26 -33.56 7.69 19.43
CA ASN A 26 -33.35 7.23 18.05
C ASN A 26 -32.44 8.16 17.24
N TYR A 27 -32.59 9.49 17.39
CA TYR A 27 -31.70 10.46 16.74
C TYR A 27 -30.25 10.35 17.25
N HIS A 28 -30.07 10.15 18.56
CA HIS A 28 -28.73 9.97 19.13
C HIS A 28 -28.06 8.67 18.66
N TYR A 29 -28.82 7.57 18.58
CA TYR A 29 -28.33 6.29 18.08
C TYR A 29 -27.94 6.35 16.59
N GLN A 30 -28.74 7.06 15.77
CA GLN A 30 -28.43 7.30 14.37
C GLN A 30 -27.17 8.17 14.19
N GLN A 31 -26.99 9.21 15.00
CA GLN A 31 -25.76 10.02 14.97
C GLN A 31 -24.53 9.23 15.39
N GLN A 32 -24.60 8.41 16.44
CA GLN A 32 -23.49 7.56 16.85
C GLN A 32 -23.13 6.52 15.78
N GLN A 33 -24.12 5.90 15.13
CA GLN A 33 -23.88 4.98 14.02
C GLN A 33 -23.26 5.69 12.80
N GLN A 34 -23.66 6.94 12.51
CA GLN A 34 -23.04 7.72 11.44
C GLN A 34 -21.60 8.10 11.76
N GLN A 35 -21.30 8.49 13.00
CA GLN A 35 -19.93 8.77 13.43
C GLN A 35 -19.04 7.53 13.37
N GLN A 36 -19.54 6.36 13.82
CA GLN A 36 -18.81 5.10 13.69
C GLN A 36 -18.57 4.71 12.23
N LYS A 37 -19.57 4.88 11.35
CA LYS A 37 -19.41 4.63 9.91
C LYS A 37 -18.36 5.56 9.29
N GLN A 38 -18.35 6.84 9.63
CA GLN A 38 -17.33 7.78 9.17
C GLN A 38 -15.93 7.41 9.66
N PHE A 39 -15.81 7.00 10.92
CA PHE A 39 -14.54 6.57 11.50
C PHE A 39 -13.99 5.32 10.77
N ASN A 40 -14.83 4.30 10.57
CA ASN A 40 -14.43 3.10 9.82
C ASN A 40 -14.03 3.41 8.37
N GLN A 41 -14.75 4.33 7.72
CA GLN A 41 -14.43 4.76 6.36
C GLN A 41 -13.07 5.47 6.27
N GLN A 42 -12.72 6.29 7.27
CA GLN A 42 -11.41 6.94 7.34
C GLN A 42 -10.27 5.94 7.53
N GLU A 43 -10.46 4.94 8.39
CA GLU A 43 -9.48 3.86 8.58
C GLU A 43 -9.28 3.04 7.29
N GLU A 44 -10.36 2.69 6.60
CA GLU A 44 -10.29 1.96 5.32
C GLU A 44 -9.62 2.80 4.22
N GLN A 45 -9.89 4.11 4.15
CA GLN A 45 -9.18 5.01 3.23
C GLN A 45 -7.68 5.07 3.55
N ALA A 46 -7.31 5.12 4.82
CA ALA A 46 -5.91 5.13 5.23
C ALA A 46 -5.18 3.84 4.82
N LEU A 47 -5.83 2.68 4.98
CA LEU A 47 -5.29 1.39 4.51
C LEU A 47 -5.12 1.35 3.00
N ILE A 48 -6.10 1.85 2.24
CA ILE A 48 -6.01 1.96 0.78
C ILE A 48 -4.78 2.81 0.40
N LEU A 49 -4.59 3.98 1.02
CA LEU A 49 -3.44 4.83 0.75
C LEU A 49 -2.13 4.12 1.09
N PHE A 50 -2.05 3.47 2.25
CA PHE A 50 -0.87 2.75 2.70
C PHE A 50 -0.43 1.72 1.66
N TYR A 51 -1.32 0.80 1.27
CA TYR A 51 -0.98 -0.25 0.31
C TYR A 51 -0.63 0.31 -1.08
N ILE A 52 -1.35 1.33 -1.55
CA ILE A 52 -1.09 1.91 -2.87
C ILE A 52 0.29 2.61 -2.92
N TYR A 53 0.61 3.43 -1.93
CA TYR A 53 1.81 4.27 -1.96
C TYR A 53 3.07 3.54 -1.48
N GLU A 54 2.95 2.62 -0.52
CA GLU A 54 4.06 1.75 -0.12
C GLU A 54 4.46 0.81 -1.26
N ASP A 55 3.48 0.17 -1.91
CA ASP A 55 3.72 -0.68 -3.09
C ASP A 55 4.46 0.10 -4.20
N PHE A 56 4.00 1.33 -4.46
CA PHE A 56 4.63 2.18 -5.47
C PHE A 56 6.06 2.59 -5.11
N GLN A 57 6.32 2.94 -3.85
CA GLN A 57 7.68 3.21 -3.37
C GLN A 57 8.59 1.99 -3.55
N ASN A 58 8.11 0.80 -3.20
CA ASN A 58 8.87 -0.45 -3.32
C ASN A 58 9.18 -0.78 -4.77
N PHE A 59 8.20 -0.62 -5.67
CA PHE A 59 8.43 -0.73 -7.11
C PHE A 59 9.54 0.20 -7.57
N LEU A 60 9.46 1.50 -7.25
CA LEU A 60 10.48 2.47 -7.69
C LEU A 60 11.87 2.13 -7.15
N ASN A 61 11.97 1.75 -5.88
CA ASN A 61 13.24 1.37 -5.27
C ASN A 61 13.89 0.19 -6.01
N LEU A 62 13.11 -0.86 -6.31
CA LEU A 62 13.62 -2.04 -7.00
C LEU A 62 13.91 -1.77 -8.47
N LEU A 63 13.13 -0.91 -9.13
CA LEU A 63 13.40 -0.46 -10.49
C LEU A 63 14.75 0.26 -10.57
N TYR A 64 15.01 1.22 -9.68
CA TYR A 64 16.28 1.93 -9.62
C TYR A 64 17.45 1.01 -9.26
N GLN A 65 17.25 0.07 -8.35
CA GLN A 65 18.25 -0.94 -8.04
C GLN A 65 18.63 -1.73 -9.28
N PHE A 66 17.64 -2.21 -10.04
CA PHE A 66 17.89 -2.97 -11.25
C PHE A 66 18.64 -2.13 -12.30
N ILE A 67 18.25 -0.87 -12.51
CA ILE A 67 18.93 0.04 -13.45
C ILE A 67 20.40 0.22 -13.08
N ILE A 68 20.71 0.50 -11.80
CA ILE A 68 22.08 0.71 -11.34
C ILE A 68 22.91 -0.56 -11.53
N VAL A 69 22.40 -1.71 -11.10
CA VAL A 69 23.12 -2.98 -11.20
C VAL A 69 23.36 -3.33 -12.67
N LYS A 70 22.36 -3.14 -13.54
CA LYS A 70 22.50 -3.38 -14.97
C LYS A 70 23.56 -2.48 -15.62
N GLU A 71 23.58 -1.19 -15.29
CA GLU A 71 24.62 -0.28 -15.80
C GLU A 71 26.02 -0.65 -15.27
N GLN A 72 26.12 -1.01 -14.00
CA GLN A 72 27.40 -1.37 -13.37
C GLN A 72 28.03 -2.63 -13.99
N PHE A 73 27.19 -3.59 -14.38
CA PHE A 73 27.59 -4.84 -15.02
C PHE A 73 27.31 -4.84 -16.53
N LYS A 74 27.26 -3.68 -17.19
CA LYS A 74 26.98 -3.61 -18.65
C LYS A 74 27.97 -4.39 -19.53
N THR A 75 29.19 -4.59 -19.05
CA THR A 75 30.22 -5.39 -19.73
C THR A 75 30.12 -6.89 -19.44
N ASP A 76 29.30 -7.28 -18.46
CA ASP A 76 28.99 -8.66 -18.08
C ASP A 76 27.48 -8.81 -17.83
N PRO A 77 26.62 -8.76 -18.87
CA PRO A 77 25.16 -8.79 -18.69
C PRO A 77 24.64 -10.09 -18.07
N GLN A 78 25.42 -11.16 -18.12
CA GLN A 78 25.09 -12.47 -17.53
C GLN A 78 25.49 -12.56 -16.05
N ASN A 79 25.95 -11.45 -15.46
CA ASN A 79 26.28 -11.41 -14.06
C ASN A 79 25.07 -11.79 -13.21
N ILE A 80 25.27 -12.70 -12.26
CA ILE A 80 24.20 -13.24 -11.43
C ILE A 80 23.44 -12.15 -10.64
N LEU A 81 24.10 -11.04 -10.30
CA LEU A 81 23.45 -9.92 -9.62
C LEU A 81 22.40 -9.22 -10.48
N VAL A 82 22.59 -9.19 -11.81
CA VAL A 82 21.61 -8.65 -12.76
C VAL A 82 20.34 -9.50 -12.70
N SER A 83 20.46 -10.83 -12.84
CA SER A 83 19.32 -11.75 -12.76
C SER A 83 18.62 -11.75 -11.40
N ILE A 84 19.36 -11.63 -10.30
CA ILE A 84 18.78 -11.52 -8.95
C ILE A 84 17.95 -10.23 -8.83
N CYS A 85 18.49 -9.09 -9.30
CA CYS A 85 17.77 -7.81 -9.21
C CYS A 85 16.55 -7.79 -10.11
N GLU A 86 16.63 -8.39 -11.30
CA GLU A 86 15.49 -8.56 -12.19
C GLU A 86 14.40 -9.43 -11.55
N ASN A 87 14.78 -10.55 -10.93
CA ASN A 87 13.83 -11.41 -10.21
C ASN A 87 13.19 -10.72 -9.00
N LYS A 88 13.90 -9.85 -8.29
CA LYS A 88 13.31 -9.03 -7.22
C LYS A 88 12.25 -8.10 -7.78
N LEU A 89 12.52 -7.45 -8.90
CA LEU A 89 11.57 -6.57 -9.57
C LEU A 89 10.35 -7.35 -10.07
N ILE A 90 10.55 -8.52 -10.69
CA ILE A 90 9.47 -9.43 -11.12
C ILE A 90 8.61 -9.87 -9.92
N THR A 91 9.25 -10.28 -8.83
CA THR A 91 8.54 -10.67 -7.61
C THR A 91 7.71 -9.53 -7.05
N GLN A 92 8.25 -8.30 -7.07
CA GLN A 92 7.48 -7.11 -6.69
C GLN A 92 6.29 -6.91 -7.62
N MET A 93 6.41 -7.10 -8.93
CA MET A 93 5.28 -6.97 -9.87
C MET A 93 4.16 -7.97 -9.56
N ASN A 94 4.51 -9.22 -9.28
CA ASN A 94 3.54 -10.25 -8.90
C ASN A 94 2.84 -9.89 -7.57
N LEU A 95 3.60 -9.37 -6.60
CA LEU A 95 3.07 -8.91 -5.32
C LEU A 95 2.14 -7.70 -5.49
N SER A 96 2.58 -6.67 -6.24
CA SER A 96 1.79 -5.48 -6.57
C SER A 96 0.47 -5.89 -7.20
N ASN A 97 0.50 -6.74 -8.22
CA ASN A 97 -0.70 -7.21 -8.90
C ASN A 97 -1.69 -7.90 -7.93
N SER A 98 -1.17 -8.74 -7.03
CA SER A 98 -1.97 -9.41 -5.99
C SER A 98 -2.60 -8.41 -5.00
N ILE A 99 -1.81 -7.45 -4.49
CA ILE A 99 -2.30 -6.39 -3.60
C ILE A 99 -3.43 -5.60 -4.27
N HIS A 100 -3.22 -5.15 -5.51
CA HIS A 100 -4.20 -4.32 -6.22
C HIS A 100 -5.45 -5.10 -6.62
N TYR A 101 -5.34 -6.42 -6.84
CA TYR A 101 -6.48 -7.31 -7.04
C TYR A 101 -7.30 -7.44 -5.76
N ASP A 102 -6.65 -7.74 -4.62
CA ASP A 102 -7.33 -7.90 -3.34
C ASP A 102 -8.00 -6.61 -2.88
N LEU A 103 -7.34 -5.46 -3.06
CA LEU A 103 -7.95 -4.14 -2.82
C LEU A 103 -9.19 -3.92 -3.68
N SER A 104 -9.15 -4.27 -4.97
CA SER A 104 -10.32 -4.10 -5.85
C SER A 104 -11.45 -5.08 -5.51
N LYS A 105 -11.13 -6.32 -5.09
CA LYS A 105 -12.11 -7.38 -4.84
C LYS A 105 -12.82 -7.26 -3.49
N ASN A 106 -12.10 -6.81 -2.47
CA ASN A 106 -12.63 -6.74 -1.10
C ASN A 106 -13.48 -5.49 -0.85
N GLN A 107 -13.41 -4.48 -1.72
CA GLN A 107 -14.12 -3.22 -1.56
C GLN A 107 -15.54 -3.29 -2.13
N LYS A 108 -16.53 -3.19 -1.24
CA LYS A 108 -17.97 -3.19 -1.61
C LYS A 108 -18.61 -1.80 -1.55
N ASN A 109 -17.97 -0.85 -0.88
CA ASN A 109 -18.46 0.52 -0.71
C ASN A 109 -18.09 1.39 -1.92
N SER A 110 -19.08 2.04 -2.55
CA SER A 110 -18.89 2.89 -3.74
C SER A 110 -17.92 4.05 -3.53
N ASP A 111 -17.90 4.63 -2.34
CA ASP A 111 -17.03 5.76 -2.01
C ASP A 111 -15.57 5.31 -1.93
N LEU A 112 -15.34 4.14 -1.33
CA LEU A 112 -14.01 3.54 -1.21
C LEU A 112 -13.50 3.03 -2.55
N ILE A 113 -14.38 2.46 -3.39
CA ILE A 113 -14.06 2.11 -4.77
C ILE A 113 -13.62 3.35 -5.56
N SER A 114 -14.38 4.45 -5.45
CA SER A 114 -14.04 5.72 -6.12
C SER A 114 -12.73 6.30 -5.60
N PHE A 115 -12.49 6.21 -4.29
CA PHE A 115 -11.26 6.63 -3.65
C PHE A 115 -10.04 5.80 -4.11
N LEU A 116 -10.16 4.47 -4.18
CA LEU A 116 -9.14 3.56 -4.72
C LEU A 116 -8.81 3.92 -6.18
N LYS A 117 -9.84 4.08 -7.03
CA LYS A 117 -9.67 4.46 -8.45
C LYS A 117 -8.94 5.80 -8.59
N LYS A 118 -9.32 6.80 -7.79
CA LYS A 118 -8.65 8.11 -7.80
C LYS A 118 -7.15 7.98 -7.51
N ASN A 119 -6.78 7.28 -6.43
CA ASN A 119 -5.38 7.15 -6.03
C ASN A 119 -4.55 6.32 -7.03
N LYS A 120 -5.12 5.25 -7.59
CA LYS A 120 -4.47 4.49 -8.71
C LYS A 120 -4.21 5.40 -9.91
N ASN A 121 -5.19 6.20 -10.30
CA ASN A 121 -5.06 7.14 -11.41
C ASN A 121 -4.04 8.26 -11.15
N ASP A 122 -3.96 8.74 -9.91
CA ASP A 122 -2.96 9.74 -9.53
C ASP A 122 -1.54 9.18 -9.65
N ILE A 123 -1.30 7.92 -9.26
CA ILE A 123 0.00 7.27 -9.52
C ILE A 123 0.23 7.08 -11.01
N LYS A 124 -0.76 6.60 -11.76
CA LYS A 124 -0.66 6.38 -13.21
C LYS A 124 -0.24 7.66 -13.96
N LYS A 125 -0.77 8.82 -13.58
CA LYS A 125 -0.37 10.12 -14.16
C LYS A 125 1.06 10.52 -13.82
N ASN A 126 1.58 10.11 -12.67
CA ASN A 126 2.87 10.55 -12.15
C ASN A 126 4.01 9.54 -12.37
N ILE A 127 3.72 8.27 -12.67
CA ILE A 127 4.73 7.22 -12.77
C ILE A 127 5.84 7.58 -13.76
N ARG A 128 5.50 8.20 -14.89
CA ARG A 128 6.47 8.60 -15.93
C ARG A 128 7.31 9.82 -15.56
N SER A 129 6.89 10.63 -14.58
CA SER A 129 7.65 11.79 -14.11
C SER A 129 8.64 11.46 -12.98
N VAL A 130 8.47 10.28 -12.38
CA VAL A 130 9.36 9.75 -11.34
C VAL A 130 10.23 8.62 -11.87
N CYS A 131 9.77 7.84 -12.85
CA CYS A 131 10.63 6.89 -13.56
C CYS A 131 11.57 7.62 -14.53
N PRO A 132 12.74 7.04 -14.86
CA PRO A 132 13.66 7.64 -15.82
C PRO A 132 13.04 7.71 -17.23
N THR A 133 13.18 8.84 -17.91
CA THR A 133 12.58 9.13 -19.22
C THR A 133 13.32 8.53 -20.41
N LYS A 134 14.61 8.18 -20.24
CA LYS A 134 15.43 7.48 -21.23
C LYS A 134 15.79 6.10 -20.69
N CYS A 135 14.83 5.20 -20.76
CA CYS A 135 15.01 3.83 -20.32
C CYS A 135 15.15 2.89 -21.51
N ASP A 136 16.04 1.93 -21.36
CA ASP A 136 16.14 0.77 -22.24
C ASP A 136 14.76 0.09 -22.35
N LYS A 137 14.43 -0.51 -23.51
CA LYS A 137 13.10 -1.10 -23.78
C LYS A 137 12.70 -2.11 -22.70
N GLU A 138 13.70 -2.79 -22.15
CA GLU A 138 13.53 -3.74 -21.06
C GLU A 138 13.06 -3.09 -19.76
N ILE A 139 13.55 -1.91 -19.41
CA ILE A 139 13.09 -1.20 -18.21
C ILE A 139 11.66 -0.69 -18.41
N ASP A 140 11.36 -0.23 -19.62
CA ASP A 140 10.02 0.23 -19.97
C ASP A 140 8.97 -0.88 -19.83
N LYS A 141 9.34 -2.14 -20.10
CA LYS A 141 8.46 -3.33 -19.94
C LYS A 141 7.88 -3.41 -18.51
N TYR A 142 8.70 -3.14 -17.49
CA TYR A 142 8.27 -3.19 -16.09
C TYR A 142 7.39 -2.00 -15.71
N ILE A 143 7.72 -0.82 -16.21
CA ILE A 143 6.91 0.38 -15.96
C ILE A 143 5.53 0.20 -16.60
N GLN A 144 5.48 -0.28 -17.84
CA GLN A 144 4.23 -0.59 -18.53
C GLN A 144 3.42 -1.68 -17.80
N TYR A 145 4.07 -2.73 -17.30
CA TYR A 145 3.38 -3.76 -16.52
C TYR A 145 2.72 -3.16 -15.27
N TYR A 146 3.47 -2.41 -14.46
CA TYR A 146 2.90 -1.77 -13.28
C TYR A 146 1.75 -0.82 -13.64
N GLU A 147 1.96 0.02 -14.66
CA GLU A 147 1.01 1.04 -15.11
C GLU A 147 -0.31 0.47 -15.68
N ASN A 148 -0.22 -0.63 -16.43
CA ASN A 148 -1.35 -1.17 -17.20
C ASN A 148 -2.00 -2.38 -16.55
N ILE A 149 -1.25 -3.14 -15.76
CA ILE A 149 -1.73 -4.36 -15.11
C ILE A 149 -2.04 -4.10 -13.64
N CYS A 150 -1.08 -3.59 -12.87
CA CYS A 150 -1.25 -3.39 -11.43
C CYS A 150 -2.23 -2.24 -11.12
N LEU A 151 -2.09 -1.12 -11.82
CA LEU A 151 -2.94 0.07 -11.64
C LEU A 151 -4.22 0.04 -12.48
N SER A 152 -4.56 -1.09 -13.11
CA SER A 152 -5.81 -1.24 -13.87
C SER A 152 -7.04 -1.03 -12.96
N GLU A 153 -8.12 -0.54 -13.56
CA GLU A 153 -9.43 -0.51 -12.92
C GLU A 153 -9.95 -1.94 -12.69
N ASN A 154 -9.79 -2.80 -13.69
CA ASN A 154 -10.15 -4.21 -13.66
C ASN A 154 -8.87 -5.04 -13.56
N VAL A 155 -8.33 -5.16 -12.35
CA VAL A 155 -7.13 -5.96 -12.09
C VAL A 155 -7.48 -7.43 -12.22
N GLN A 156 -6.72 -8.17 -13.02
CA GLN A 156 -6.73 -9.62 -13.05
C GLN A 156 -5.42 -10.12 -12.43
N ILE A 157 -5.43 -11.33 -11.88
CA ILE A 157 -4.21 -11.95 -11.35
C ILE A 157 -3.36 -12.43 -12.53
N TYR A 158 -2.14 -11.91 -12.60
CA TYR A 158 -1.11 -12.33 -13.53
C TYR A 158 0.14 -12.71 -12.74
N ASN A 159 0.91 -13.66 -13.28
CA ASN A 159 2.17 -14.06 -12.71
C ASN A 159 3.25 -13.98 -13.79
N MET A 160 4.23 -13.12 -13.57
CA MET A 160 5.44 -13.05 -14.38
C MET A 160 6.39 -14.16 -13.94
N GLU A 161 6.96 -14.87 -14.90
CA GLU A 161 7.92 -15.93 -14.64
C GLU A 161 9.26 -15.37 -14.16
N LEU A 162 9.84 -16.03 -13.15
CA LEU A 162 11.18 -15.71 -12.66
C LEU A 162 12.24 -16.25 -13.62
N ILE A 163 13.32 -15.49 -13.78
CA ILE A 163 14.47 -15.90 -14.58
C ILE A 163 15.27 -16.94 -13.81
N PRO A 164 15.59 -18.10 -14.43
CA PRO A 164 16.44 -19.09 -13.80
C PRO A 164 17.78 -18.49 -13.40
N THR A 165 18.23 -18.75 -12.17
CA THR A 165 19.56 -18.35 -11.70
C THR A 165 20.39 -19.59 -11.41
N GLN A 166 21.71 -19.51 -11.61
CA GLN A 166 22.63 -20.61 -11.28
C GLN A 166 22.87 -20.76 -9.76
N LEU A 167 22.19 -19.95 -8.93
CA LEU A 167 22.26 -20.06 -7.48
C LEU A 167 21.54 -21.31 -7.02
N LYS A 168 22.29 -22.24 -6.42
CA LYS A 168 21.71 -23.27 -5.56
C LYS A 168 21.22 -22.58 -4.29
N VAL A 169 19.91 -22.37 -4.20
CA VAL A 169 19.27 -21.81 -3.00
C VAL A 169 19.27 -22.90 -1.93
N ASN A 170 20.23 -22.85 -1.01
CA ASN A 170 20.13 -23.63 0.20
C ASN A 170 19.18 -22.89 1.14
N PHE A 171 18.04 -23.50 1.44
CA PHE A 171 17.12 -22.99 2.44
C PHE A 171 17.84 -22.87 3.77
N ASN A 172 18.01 -21.64 4.26
CA ASN A 172 18.60 -21.39 5.56
C ASN A 172 17.47 -21.22 6.59
N GLU A 173 17.14 -22.32 7.25
CA GLU A 173 16.08 -22.38 8.26
C GLU A 173 16.33 -21.39 9.42
N GLU A 174 17.59 -21.11 9.76
CA GLU A 174 17.95 -20.14 10.81
C GLU A 174 17.49 -18.71 10.47
N VAL A 175 17.42 -18.36 9.19
CA VAL A 175 16.93 -17.05 8.76
C VAL A 175 15.42 -16.94 9.01
N LEU A 176 14.66 -18.00 8.72
CA LEU A 176 13.23 -18.03 9.02
C LEU A 176 12.95 -18.00 10.52
N GLN A 177 13.75 -18.72 11.31
CA GLN A 177 13.64 -18.66 12.77
C GLN A 177 13.99 -17.29 13.35
N LYS A 178 14.78 -16.48 12.65
CA LYS A 178 15.02 -15.07 13.02
C LYS A 178 13.91 -14.13 12.56
N ILE A 179 13.29 -14.41 11.41
CA ILE A 179 12.27 -13.54 10.80
C ILE A 179 10.90 -13.75 11.46
N PHE A 180 10.46 -14.99 11.67
CA PHE A 180 9.11 -15.25 12.18
C PHE A 180 8.83 -14.60 13.53
N PRO A 181 9.72 -14.67 14.54
CA PRO A 181 9.50 -13.98 15.81
C PRO A 181 9.42 -12.46 15.66
N GLN A 182 10.13 -11.86 14.70
CA GLN A 182 10.03 -10.42 14.43
C GLN A 182 8.69 -10.05 13.79
N ILE A 183 8.18 -10.87 12.86
CA ILE A 183 6.85 -10.71 12.27
C ILE A 183 5.79 -10.84 13.38
N GLN A 184 5.92 -11.85 14.24
CA GLN A 184 4.99 -12.11 15.33
C GLN A 184 5.04 -11.02 16.40
N ALA A 185 6.23 -10.52 16.75
CA ALA A 185 6.39 -9.37 17.65
C ALA A 185 5.74 -8.11 17.07
N LYS A 186 5.89 -7.86 15.75
CA LYS A 186 5.22 -6.74 15.07
C LYS A 186 3.69 -6.90 15.11
N TYR A 187 3.18 -8.10 14.87
CA TYR A 187 1.76 -8.44 14.93
C TYR A 187 1.18 -8.30 16.35
N ASN A 188 1.92 -8.75 17.36
CA ASN A 188 1.54 -8.68 18.78
C ASN A 188 1.62 -7.25 19.34
N ASN A 189 2.52 -6.41 18.82
CA ASN A 189 2.57 -4.99 19.18
C ASN A 189 1.44 -4.20 18.52
N SER A 190 1.04 -4.56 17.28
CA SER A 190 -0.12 -3.94 16.61
C SER A 190 -1.47 -4.26 17.26
N THR A 191 -1.58 -5.33 18.06
CA THR A 191 -2.85 -5.71 18.72
C THR A 191 -3.07 -5.04 20.08
N LYS A 192 -2.08 -4.33 20.63
CA LYS A 192 -2.20 -3.71 21.96
C LYS A 192 -2.24 -2.18 21.99
N GLU A 193 -1.67 -1.46 21.02
CA GLU A 193 -1.66 0.03 21.09
C GLU A 193 -1.74 0.82 19.78
N ASP A 194 -1.75 0.21 18.60
CA ASP A 194 -1.84 0.98 17.34
C ASP A 194 -3.20 0.78 16.67
N LYS A 195 -4.19 1.61 17.05
CA LYS A 195 -5.03 2.21 15.99
C LYS A 195 -4.04 2.69 14.93
N PRO A 196 -4.22 2.37 13.62
CA PRO A 196 -3.23 2.72 12.62
C PRO A 196 -2.85 4.17 12.82
N LYS A 197 -1.59 4.44 13.20
CA LYS A 197 -1.09 5.80 13.26
C LYS A 197 -1.12 6.30 11.82
N ILE A 198 -2.22 6.98 11.45
CA ILE A 198 -2.46 7.65 10.16
C ILE A 198 -1.54 8.88 10.03
N THR A 199 -0.34 8.82 10.59
CA THR A 199 0.58 9.95 10.69
C THR A 199 1.81 9.60 9.89
N ASN A 200 1.83 10.12 8.65
CA ASN A 200 2.91 10.13 7.66
C ASN A 200 2.85 9.06 6.56
N LEU A 201 1.74 9.05 5.81
CA LEU A 201 1.77 8.55 4.45
C LEU A 201 2.66 9.47 3.59
N PRO A 202 3.72 8.94 2.94
CA PRO A 202 4.60 9.77 2.14
C PRO A 202 3.84 10.31 0.93
N ARG A 203 3.80 11.64 0.79
CA ARG A 203 3.25 12.31 -0.40
C ARG A 203 4.10 11.95 -1.61
N LEU A 204 3.54 12.06 -2.83
CA LEU A 204 4.24 11.74 -4.08
C LEU A 204 5.64 12.39 -4.22
N TYR A 205 5.82 13.63 -3.74
CA TYR A 205 7.13 14.27 -3.75
C TYR A 205 8.12 13.63 -2.76
N GLN A 206 7.64 13.14 -1.60
CA GLN A 206 8.45 12.41 -0.62
C GLN A 206 8.85 11.06 -1.20
N ILE A 207 7.93 10.40 -1.92
CA ILE A 207 8.24 9.16 -2.64
C ILE A 207 9.37 9.38 -3.65
N LYS A 208 9.26 10.44 -4.45
CA LYS A 208 10.31 10.82 -5.40
C LYS A 208 11.66 11.05 -4.69
N SER A 209 11.67 11.82 -3.59
CA SER A 209 12.87 12.10 -2.81
C SER A 209 13.49 10.84 -2.22
N ASN A 210 12.67 9.95 -1.65
CA ASN A 210 13.11 8.69 -1.06
C ASN A 210 13.70 7.75 -2.13
N SER A 211 13.08 7.68 -3.30
CA SER A 211 13.59 6.89 -4.43
C SER A 211 14.95 7.40 -4.92
N TYR A 212 15.14 8.72 -4.97
CA TYR A 212 16.46 9.29 -5.29
C TYR A 212 17.51 8.96 -4.22
N GLN A 213 17.16 9.05 -2.94
CA GLN A 213 18.09 8.64 -1.87
C GLN A 213 18.47 7.17 -1.98
N TYR A 214 17.48 6.29 -2.21
CA TYR A 214 17.70 4.86 -2.39
C TYR A 214 18.58 4.57 -3.62
N GLN A 215 18.41 5.33 -4.69
CA GLN A 215 19.26 5.29 -5.88
C GLN A 215 20.73 5.60 -5.52
N GLN A 216 20.97 6.68 -4.76
CA GLN A 216 22.32 7.06 -4.32
C GLN A 216 22.95 5.99 -3.41
N ASP A 217 22.21 5.50 -2.43
CA ASP A 217 22.69 4.46 -1.50
C ASP A 217 23.04 3.17 -2.23
N THR A 218 22.23 2.80 -3.23
CA THR A 218 22.47 1.61 -4.04
C THR A 218 23.74 1.79 -4.89
N PHE A 219 23.92 2.95 -5.51
CA PHE A 219 25.14 3.26 -6.26
C PHE A 219 26.39 3.10 -5.39
N LEU A 220 26.41 3.71 -4.21
CA LEU A 220 27.54 3.63 -3.26
C LEU A 220 27.85 2.19 -2.83
N LYS A 221 26.82 1.38 -2.53
CA LYS A 221 27.01 -0.04 -2.16
C LYS A 221 27.58 -0.86 -3.31
N THR A 222 27.11 -0.62 -4.53
CA THR A 222 27.53 -1.40 -5.71
C THR A 222 28.94 -1.04 -6.17
N GLU A 223 29.33 0.23 -6.06
CA GLU A 223 30.73 0.67 -6.26
C GLU A 223 31.67 -0.02 -5.27
N ASN A 224 31.36 0.00 -3.98
CA ASN A 224 32.16 -0.68 -2.96
C ASN A 224 32.34 -2.18 -3.23
N LEU A 225 31.30 -2.87 -3.71
CA LEU A 225 31.38 -4.27 -4.10
C LEU A 225 32.32 -4.50 -5.29
N LYS A 226 32.28 -3.63 -6.30
CA LYS A 226 33.20 -3.69 -7.45
C LYS A 226 34.65 -3.52 -7.00
N PHE A 227 34.93 -2.52 -6.14
CA PHE A 227 36.26 -2.31 -5.57
C PHE A 227 36.76 -3.52 -4.78
N GLN A 228 35.90 -4.18 -4.00
CA GLN A 228 36.27 -5.39 -3.27
C GLN A 228 36.56 -6.58 -4.19
N GLN A 229 35.82 -6.73 -5.29
CA GLN A 229 36.07 -7.78 -6.29
C GLN A 229 37.38 -7.56 -7.06
N VAL A 230 37.71 -6.31 -7.40
CA VAL A 230 38.99 -5.95 -8.04
C VAL A 230 40.16 -6.25 -7.10
N LYS A 231 40.11 -5.79 -5.84
CA LYS A 231 41.15 -6.09 -4.84
C LYS A 231 41.33 -7.59 -4.64
N LYS A 232 40.24 -8.38 -4.54
CA LYS A 232 40.36 -9.84 -4.43
C LYS A 232 41.08 -10.49 -5.61
N ARG A 233 40.94 -9.95 -6.83
CA ARG A 233 41.67 -10.47 -8.01
C ARG A 233 43.14 -10.06 -8.02
N GLU A 234 43.47 -8.89 -7.50
CA GLU A 234 44.87 -8.42 -7.36
C GLU A 234 45.66 -9.20 -6.30
N PHE A 235 45.00 -9.74 -5.26
CA PHE A 235 45.65 -10.55 -4.22
C PHE A 235 45.75 -12.06 -4.56
N ILE A 236 45.17 -12.50 -5.67
CA ILE A 236 45.18 -13.91 -6.11
C ILE A 236 46.16 -14.14 -7.28
N ASN A 237 46.70 -13.06 -7.87
CA ASN A 237 47.79 -13.09 -8.85
C ASN A 237 49.12 -12.73 -8.20
#